data_AF-A0A4Y2L9P9-F1
#
_entry.id   AF-A0A4Y2L9P9-F1
#
_cell.length_a   1.000
_cell.length_b   1.000
_cell.length_c   1.000
_cell.angle_alpha   90.00
_cell.angle_beta   90.00
_cell.angle_gamma   90.00
#
_symmetry.space_group_name_H-M   'P 1'
#
loop_
_entity.id
_entity.type
_entity.pdbx_description
1 polymer ?
#
loop_
_entity_poly.entity_id
_entity_poly.type
_entity_poly.pdbx_seq_one_letter_code
_entity_poly.pdbx_strand_id
1 'polypeptide(L)'
;MLLPNQVKEGFCFISDYSAVSLLEVPKFQEYEKKFPTQILDQTTDVYSMLQKDRLKTELRVIYSRSDFRNITGAISLLLFIIENNLQTKFPETYKLLLIVVTIPMTTAEAER
;
A
#
# COMPACT_ATOMS: atom_id res chain seq x y z
N MET A 1 17.39 -24.70 10.07
CA MET A 1 17.35 -23.56 11.01
C MET A 1 17.67 -22.32 10.18
N LEU A 2 16.65 -21.55 9.80
CA LEU A 2 16.86 -20.32 9.00
C LEU A 2 17.48 -19.26 9.92
N LEU A 3 18.57 -18.64 9.46
CA LEU A 3 19.27 -17.58 10.19
C LEU A 3 18.31 -16.39 10.42
N PRO A 4 18.30 -15.76 11.61
CA PRO A 4 17.36 -14.68 11.96
C PRO A 4 17.33 -13.53 10.93
N ASN A 5 18.46 -13.24 10.29
CA ASN A 5 18.57 -12.16 9.30
C ASN A 5 17.79 -12.45 8.01
N GLN A 6 17.77 -13.70 7.53
CA GLN A 6 17.03 -14.08 6.32
C GLN A 6 15.51 -14.02 6.54
N VAL A 7 15.07 -14.34 7.76
CA VAL A 7 13.66 -14.18 8.16
C VAL A 7 13.27 -12.71 8.18
N LYS A 8 14.15 -11.83 8.68
CA LYS A 8 13.90 -10.39 8.77
C LYS A 8 13.85 -9.71 7.39
N GLU A 9 14.76 -10.08 6.48
CA GLU A 9 14.77 -9.59 5.10
C GLU A 9 13.55 -10.09 4.31
N GLY A 10 13.21 -11.38 4.41
CA GLY A 10 12.01 -11.94 3.78
C GLY A 10 10.73 -11.33 4.32
N PHE A 11 10.67 -11.03 5.62
CA PHE A 11 9.52 -10.36 6.24
C PHE A 11 9.37 -8.91 5.77
N CYS A 12 10.47 -8.16 5.67
CA CYS A 12 10.48 -6.80 5.13
C CYS A 12 10.03 -6.78 3.66
N PHE A 13 10.51 -7.72 2.86
CA PHE A 13 10.11 -7.85 1.46
C PHE A 13 8.61 -8.19 1.30
N ILE A 14 8.10 -9.13 2.11
CA ILE A 14 6.67 -9.47 2.11
C ILE A 14 5.81 -8.28 2.56
N SER A 15 6.29 -7.50 3.53
CA SER A 15 5.55 -6.32 4.00
C SER A 15 5.50 -5.19 2.99
N ASP A 16 6.61 -4.98 2.26
CA ASP A 16 6.68 -3.98 1.20
C ASP A 16 5.79 -4.38 0.02
N TYR A 17 5.81 -5.66 -0.34
CA TYR A 17 4.89 -6.24 -1.31
C TYR A 17 3.42 -6.10 -0.86
N SER A 18 3.12 -6.29 0.42
CA SER A 18 1.75 -6.15 0.96
C SER A 18 1.26 -4.71 0.81
N ALA A 19 2.10 -3.71 1.15
CA ALA A 19 1.79 -2.30 0.99
C ALA A 19 1.55 -1.92 -0.49
N VAL A 20 2.40 -2.40 -1.39
CA VAL A 20 2.23 -2.20 -2.85
C VAL A 20 0.95 -2.88 -3.34
N SER A 21 0.65 -4.10 -2.90
CA SER A 21 -0.52 -4.85 -3.32
C SER A 21 -1.83 -4.14 -2.95
N LEU A 22 -1.89 -3.40 -1.84
CA LEU A 22 -3.07 -2.59 -1.49
C LEU A 22 -3.35 -1.46 -2.49
N LEU A 23 -2.36 -1.06 -3.28
CA LEU A 23 -2.42 0.04 -4.25
C LEU A 23 -2.41 -0.45 -5.71
N GLU A 24 -2.54 -1.75 -5.93
CA GLU A 24 -2.63 -2.33 -7.27
C GLU A 24 -4.00 -2.05 -7.91
N VAL A 25 -4.02 -1.03 -8.75
CA VAL A 25 -5.22 -0.54 -9.47
C VAL A 25 -5.99 -1.64 -10.20
N PRO A 26 -5.35 -2.61 -10.91
CA PRO A 26 -6.08 -3.70 -11.55
C PRO A 26 -6.92 -4.55 -10.57
N LYS A 27 -6.52 -4.60 -9.29
CA LYS A 27 -7.23 -5.35 -8.24
C LYS A 27 -8.32 -4.53 -7.54
N PHE A 28 -8.44 -3.22 -7.79
CA PHE A 28 -9.42 -2.36 -7.07
C PHE A 28 -10.86 -2.85 -7.24
N GLN A 29 -11.23 -3.32 -8.43
CA GLN A 29 -12.58 -3.85 -8.67
C GLN A 29 -12.83 -5.16 -7.90
N GLU A 30 -11.80 -6.00 -7.72
CA GLU A 30 -11.88 -7.18 -6.87
C GLU A 30 -11.97 -6.79 -5.40
N TYR A 31 -11.13 -5.85 -4.96
CA TYR A 31 -11.05 -5.39 -3.58
C TYR A 31 -12.27 -4.61 -3.11
N GLU A 32 -12.96 -3.92 -4.01
CA GLU A 32 -14.28 -3.35 -3.73
C GLU A 32 -15.28 -4.45 -3.32
N LYS A 33 -15.33 -5.54 -4.09
CA LYS A 33 -16.25 -6.67 -3.84
C LYS A 33 -15.83 -7.49 -2.62
N LYS A 34 -14.53 -7.73 -2.48
CA LYS A 34 -13.93 -8.52 -1.40
C LYS A 34 -12.70 -7.81 -0.88
N PHE A 35 -12.89 -7.07 0.22
CA PHE A 35 -11.82 -6.29 0.81
C PHE A 35 -10.63 -7.17 1.25
N PRO A 36 -9.37 -6.83 0.88
CA PRO A 36 -8.17 -7.62 1.16
C PRO A 36 -7.71 -7.48 2.61
N THR A 37 -8.51 -8.00 3.54
CA THR A 37 -8.30 -7.83 4.99
C THR A 37 -6.95 -8.40 5.44
N GLN A 38 -6.55 -9.56 4.93
CA GLN A 38 -5.26 -10.17 5.28
C GLN A 38 -4.06 -9.30 4.88
N ILE A 39 -4.11 -8.67 3.70
CA ILE A 39 -3.04 -7.79 3.22
C ILE A 39 -3.00 -6.52 4.06
N LEU A 40 -4.18 -5.95 4.38
CA LEU A 40 -4.27 -4.80 5.29
C LEU A 40 -3.64 -5.12 6.65
N ASP A 41 -3.97 -6.28 7.23
CA ASP A 41 -3.45 -6.71 8.53
C ASP A 41 -1.91 -6.78 8.49
N GLN A 42 -1.36 -7.48 7.51
CA GLN A 42 0.09 -7.61 7.29
C GLN A 42 0.78 -6.25 7.12
N THR A 43 0.19 -5.34 6.33
CA THR A 43 0.71 -3.99 6.14
C THR A 43 0.71 -3.21 7.46
N THR A 44 -0.37 -3.27 8.25
CA THR A 44 -0.47 -2.50 9.51
C THR A 44 0.36 -3.09 10.64
N ASP A 45 0.66 -4.39 10.61
CA ASP A 45 1.55 -5.04 11.56
C ASP A 45 2.99 -4.54 11.40
N VAL A 46 3.44 -4.29 10.17
CA VAL A 46 4.77 -3.72 9.88
C VAL A 46 4.78 -2.22 10.06
N TYR A 47 3.79 -1.54 9.49
CA TYR A 47 3.65 -0.10 9.53
C TYR A 47 2.69 0.32 10.64
N SER A 48 3.08 0.06 11.89
CA SER A 48 2.27 0.33 13.10
C SER A 48 1.85 1.80 13.28
N MET A 49 2.47 2.72 12.54
CA MET A 49 2.03 4.12 12.48
C MET A 49 0.75 4.36 11.66
N LEU A 50 0.30 3.36 10.89
CA LEU A 50 -0.94 3.41 10.12
C LEU A 50 -2.14 3.04 11.00
N GLN A 51 -3.17 3.88 10.98
CA GLN A 51 -4.44 3.60 11.66
C GLN A 51 -5.29 2.65 10.82
N LYS A 52 -5.29 1.37 11.18
CA LYS A 52 -5.91 0.26 10.43
C LYS A 52 -7.35 0.51 9.99
N ASP A 53 -8.26 0.82 10.91
CA ASP A 53 -9.69 0.99 10.58
C ASP A 53 -9.94 2.21 9.68
N ARG A 54 -9.13 3.25 9.87
CA ARG A 54 -9.17 4.44 9.04
C ARG A 54 -8.63 4.16 7.64
N LEU A 55 -7.47 3.51 7.53
CA LEU A 55 -6.91 3.07 6.25
C LEU A 55 -7.88 2.16 5.49
N LYS A 56 -8.54 1.23 6.17
CA LYS A 56 -9.58 0.38 5.59
C LYS A 56 -10.72 1.19 4.97
N THR A 57 -11.19 2.22 5.69
CA THR A 57 -12.28 3.08 5.23
C THR A 57 -11.86 3.91 4.02
N GLU A 58 -10.67 4.49 4.06
CA GLU A 58 -10.08 5.27 2.97
C GLU A 58 -9.88 4.42 1.70
N LEU A 59 -9.29 3.22 1.85
CA LEU A 59 -9.10 2.28 0.75
C LEU A 59 -10.42 1.81 0.13
N ARG A 60 -11.49 1.59 0.93
CA ARG A 60 -12.81 1.26 0.39
C ARG A 60 -13.34 2.36 -0.53
N VAL A 61 -13.18 3.63 -0.14
CA VAL A 61 -13.59 4.76 -0.97
C VAL A 61 -12.78 4.79 -2.27
N ILE A 62 -11.46 4.61 -2.19
CA ILE A 62 -10.56 4.57 -3.35
C ILE A 62 -10.92 3.43 -4.30
N TYR A 63 -11.14 2.22 -3.78
CA TYR A 63 -11.52 1.06 -4.59
C TYR A 63 -12.87 1.24 -5.26
N SER A 64 -13.82 1.95 -4.65
CA SER A 64 -15.18 2.14 -5.19
C SER A 64 -15.31 3.23 -6.26
N ARG A 65 -14.43 4.24 -6.26
CA ARG A 65 -14.60 5.44 -7.07
C ARG A 65 -13.83 5.37 -8.39
N SER A 66 -14.52 5.66 -9.49
CA SER A 66 -13.94 5.68 -10.85
C SER A 66 -12.73 6.60 -10.99
N ASP A 67 -12.77 7.76 -10.32
CA ASP A 67 -11.71 8.76 -10.38
C ASP A 67 -10.35 8.17 -9.97
N PHE A 68 -10.35 7.27 -8.99
CA PHE A 68 -9.15 6.59 -8.51
C PHE A 68 -8.79 5.35 -9.33
N ARG A 69 -9.77 4.64 -9.88
CA ARG A 69 -9.53 3.45 -10.73
C ARG A 69 -8.81 3.77 -12.03
N ASN A 70 -8.89 5.01 -12.50
CA ASN A 70 -8.24 5.46 -13.71
C ASN A 70 -6.79 5.94 -13.47
N ILE A 71 -6.35 6.04 -12.22
CA ILE A 71 -5.01 6.52 -11.87
C ILE A 71 -4.09 5.32 -11.74
N THR A 72 -3.13 5.17 -12.66
CA THR A 72 -2.20 4.06 -12.66
C THR A 72 -0.90 4.41 -11.92
N GLY A 73 -0.52 3.55 -10.97
CA GLY A 73 0.72 3.66 -10.21
C GLY A 73 0.63 4.51 -8.93
N ALA A 74 1.43 4.14 -7.93
CA ALA A 74 1.44 4.79 -6.61
C ALA A 74 1.85 6.27 -6.69
N ILE A 75 2.82 6.62 -7.55
CA ILE A 75 3.27 8.02 -7.72
C ILE A 75 2.13 8.89 -8.26
N SER A 76 1.44 8.45 -9.31
CA SER A 76 0.31 9.19 -9.90
C SER A 76 -0.83 9.37 -8.88
N LEU A 77 -1.12 8.34 -8.08
CA LEU A 77 -2.12 8.41 -7.02
C LEU A 77 -1.72 9.37 -5.88
N LEU A 78 -0.45 9.40 -5.51
CA LEU A 78 0.09 10.35 -4.54
C LEU A 78 -0.04 11.79 -5.04
N LEU A 79 0.35 12.05 -6.30
CA LEU A 79 0.22 13.36 -6.92
C LEU A 79 -1.24 13.80 -6.99
N PHE A 80 -2.15 12.92 -7.42
CA PHE A 80 -3.58 13.22 -7.44
C PHE A 80 -4.12 13.62 -6.07
N ILE A 81 -3.73 12.92 -4.99
CA ILE A 81 -4.13 13.28 -3.63
C ILE A 81 -3.60 14.67 -3.24
N ILE A 82 -2.36 15.00 -3.60
CA ILE A 82 -1.74 16.30 -3.29
C ILE A 82 -2.42 17.42 -4.07
N GLU A 83 -2.55 17.26 -5.39
CA GLU A 83 -3.11 18.27 -6.30
C GLU A 83 -4.57 18.60 -5.96
N ASN A 84 -5.32 17.62 -5.46
CA ASN A 84 -6.73 17.80 -5.08
C ASN A 84 -6.93 18.12 -3.58
N ASN A 85 -5.86 18.39 -2.82
CA ASN A 85 -5.91 18.69 -1.38
C ASN A 85 -6.63 17.61 -0.54
N LEU A 86 -6.48 16.35 -0.95
CA LEU A 86 -7.17 15.20 -0.37
C LEU A 86 -6.42 14.60 0.83
N GLN A 87 -5.25 15.12 1.21
CA GLN A 87 -4.43 14.55 2.30
C GLN A 87 -5.19 14.48 3.62
N THR A 88 -6.06 15.45 3.93
CA THR A 88 -6.85 15.45 5.17
C THR A 88 -8.01 14.47 5.14
N LYS A 89 -8.49 14.11 3.94
CA LYS A 89 -9.55 13.12 3.72
C LYS A 89 -9.02 11.70 3.66
N PHE A 90 -7.80 11.52 3.14
CA PHE A 90 -7.12 10.23 3.01
C PHE A 90 -5.73 10.22 3.68
N PRO A 91 -5.59 10.61 4.96
CA PRO A 91 -4.27 10.72 5.56
C PRO A 91 -3.55 9.38 5.76
N GLU A 92 -4.27 8.27 5.95
CA GLU A 92 -3.62 6.97 6.10
C GLU A 92 -3.20 6.41 4.76
N THR A 93 -4.01 6.57 3.71
CA THR A 93 -3.57 6.24 2.35
C THR A 93 -2.43 7.14 1.90
N TYR A 94 -2.44 8.44 2.25
CA TYR A 94 -1.34 9.35 1.97
C TYR A 94 -0.02 8.89 2.63
N LYS A 95 -0.05 8.51 3.91
CA LYS A 95 1.11 7.90 4.59
C LYS A 95 1.56 6.61 3.90
N LEU A 96 0.63 5.72 3.58
CA LEU A 96 0.93 4.46 2.88
C LEU A 96 1.60 4.72 1.52
N LEU A 97 1.12 5.70 0.77
CA LEU A 97 1.72 6.11 -0.50
C LEU A 97 3.13 6.67 -0.29
N LEU A 98 3.34 7.53 0.71
CA LEU A 98 4.68 8.01 1.05
C LEU A 98 5.63 6.86 1.36
N ILE A 99 5.21 5.87 2.15
CA ILE A 99 5.99 4.66 2.43
C ILE A 99 6.36 3.97 1.11
N VAL A 100 5.37 3.64 0.29
CA VAL A 100 5.57 2.89 -0.96
C VAL A 100 6.44 3.61 -1.98
N VAL A 101 6.35 4.95 -2.10
CA VAL A 101 7.17 5.70 -3.07
C VAL A 101 8.57 6.04 -2.57
N THR A 102 8.79 6.02 -1.25
CA THR A 102 10.09 6.40 -0.65
C THR A 102 10.95 5.20 -0.25
N ILE A 103 10.34 4.02 -0.09
CA ILE A 103 11.12 2.79 0.01
C ILE A 103 11.70 2.52 -1.37
N PRO A 104 13.04 2.51 -1.52
CA PRO A 104 13.63 2.03 -2.76
C PRO A 104 13.12 0.59 -2.90
N MET A 105 12.39 0.28 -3.98
CA MET A 105 12.25 -1.11 -4.37
C MET A 105 13.68 -1.58 -4.60
N THR A 106 14.28 -2.22 -3.59
CA THR A 106 15.35 -3.17 -3.80
C THR A 106 14.69 -4.32 -4.53
N THR A 107 14.50 -4.13 -5.84
CA THR A 107 14.63 -5.25 -6.76
C THR A 107 15.89 -5.96 -6.30
N ALA A 108 15.72 -7.22 -5.92
CA ALA A 108 16.81 -8.14 -5.79
C ALA A 108 17.48 -8.24 -7.16
N GLU A 109 18.28 -7.25 -7.50
CA GLU A 109 19.46 -7.39 -8.33
C GLU A 109 20.49 -8.06 -7.42
N ALA A 110 20.20 -9.31 -7.04
CA ALA A 110 21.22 -10.20 -6.58
C ALA A 110 22.18 -10.37 -7.76
N GLU A 111 23.45 -10.06 -7.54
CA GLU A 111 24.55 -10.35 -8.44
C GLU A 111 24.41 -11.77 -9.06
N ARG A 112 24.08 -11.84 -10.36
CA ARG A 112 24.86 -12.54 -11.41
C ARG A 112 24.12 -12.65 -12.73
#